data_AF-A0A1G3QG90-F1
#
_entry.id   AF-A0A1G3QG90-F1
#
_cell.length_a   1.000
_cell.length_b   1.000
_cell.length_c   1.000
_cell.angle_alpha   90.00
_cell.angle_beta   90.00
_cell.angle_gamma   90.00
#
_symmetry.space_group_name_H-M   'P 1'
#
loop_
_entity.id
_entity.type
_entity.pdbx_description
1 polymer ?
#
loop_
_entity_poly.entity_id
_entity_poly.type
_entity_poly.pdbx_seq_one_letter_code
_entity_poly.pdbx_strand_id
1 'polypeptide(L)'
;MMSGRDSRIVIERCRGGKACPSVAASGTRLIRDLTALSERLAGYSGISGEEERVPHRKFTLSLSLCPNGCSQPQIADIGIISAVVVRADPDACTGCGACITACRERAISLDERFLPVIDGRCLQCGDCLRACPSNALLPGSTGFRILLGGKLGRHPQLGKELPGLFSEEDVVEIVSRGYSLFSEYQRWIRLGDVINRQGLAWLPERFLIDKGRQT
;
A
#
# COMPACT_ATOMS: atom_id res chain seq x y z
N MET A 1 -18.11 30.13 -16.27
CA MET A 1 -16.96 29.30 -16.67
C MET A 1 -16.20 28.93 -15.40
N MET A 2 -16.41 27.71 -14.88
CA MET A 2 -15.67 27.22 -13.71
C MET A 2 -14.33 26.65 -14.19
N SER A 3 -13.24 27.31 -13.84
CA SER A 3 -11.87 26.89 -14.15
C SER A 3 -11.59 25.51 -13.56
N GLY A 4 -11.22 24.55 -14.40
CA GLY A 4 -11.01 23.14 -14.05
C GLY A 4 -9.77 22.82 -13.20
N ARG A 5 -9.62 23.44 -12.03
CA ARG A 5 -8.54 23.17 -11.05
C ARG A 5 -9.03 22.82 -9.64
N ASP A 6 -10.20 22.21 -9.53
CA ASP A 6 -10.84 21.95 -8.22
C ASP A 6 -10.52 20.56 -7.63
N SER A 7 -9.53 19.85 -8.18
CA SER A 7 -9.11 18.54 -7.68
C SER A 7 -7.95 18.68 -6.69
N ARG A 8 -8.20 18.32 -5.43
CA ARG A 8 -7.18 18.29 -4.40
C ARG A 8 -6.63 16.89 -4.18
N ILE A 9 -5.31 16.77 -4.08
CA ILE A 9 -4.64 15.57 -3.56
C ILE A 9 -4.58 15.67 -2.04
N VAL A 10 -5.10 14.66 -1.34
CA VAL A 10 -5.03 14.54 0.12
C VAL A 10 -4.16 13.34 0.45
N ILE A 11 -3.11 13.53 1.23
CA ILE A 11 -2.19 12.46 1.64
C ILE A 11 -2.38 12.19 3.12
N GLU A 12 -2.90 11.00 3.44
CA GLU A 12 -2.97 10.48 4.79
C GLU A 12 -1.78 9.56 5.07
N ARG A 13 -1.22 9.61 6.28
CA ARG A 13 -0.10 8.73 6.66
C ARG A 13 -0.21 8.24 8.08
N CYS A 14 0.25 7.01 8.31
CA CYS A 14 0.34 6.46 9.66
C CYS A 14 1.49 7.12 10.46
N ARG A 15 1.51 6.86 11.77
CA ARG A 15 2.57 7.35 12.68
C ARG A 15 3.84 6.46 12.68
N GLY A 16 4.00 5.59 11.67
CA GLY A 16 5.06 4.59 11.63
C GLY A 16 6.48 5.16 11.75
N GLY A 17 6.73 6.37 11.24
CA GLY A 17 8.01 7.07 11.38
C GLY A 17 8.36 7.57 12.80
N LYS A 18 7.49 7.34 13.80
CA LYS A 18 7.69 7.72 15.21
C LYS A 18 7.83 6.48 16.12
N ALA A 19 8.66 5.51 15.73
CA ALA A 19 8.97 4.30 16.49
C ALA A 19 7.78 3.34 16.74
N CYS A 20 6.91 3.13 15.73
CA CYS A 20 5.83 2.16 15.84
C CYS A 20 6.37 0.71 15.76
N PRO A 21 5.99 -0.20 16.67
CA PRO A 21 6.53 -1.57 16.69
C PRO A 21 6.02 -2.46 15.55
N SER A 22 4.91 -2.07 14.90
CA SER A 22 4.29 -2.86 13.84
C SER A 22 4.86 -2.59 12.46
N VAL A 23 5.84 -1.68 12.31
CA VAL A 23 6.42 -1.32 11.01
C VAL A 23 6.98 -2.57 10.33
N ALA A 24 6.54 -2.79 9.09
CA ALA A 24 7.01 -3.88 8.23
C ALA A 24 8.28 -3.47 7.47
N ALA A 25 8.25 -2.29 6.85
CA ALA A 25 9.39 -1.68 6.16
C ALA A 25 9.32 -0.14 6.22
N SER A 26 10.48 0.52 6.10
CA SER A 26 10.59 1.97 6.01
C SER A 26 9.90 2.52 4.75
N GLY A 27 9.38 3.74 4.82
CA GLY A 27 8.81 4.46 3.68
C GLY A 27 9.11 5.97 3.73
N THR A 28 10.18 6.36 4.43
CA THR A 28 10.52 7.77 4.64
C THR A 28 10.81 8.50 3.33
N ARG A 29 11.53 7.84 2.41
CA ARG A 29 11.83 8.42 1.09
C ARG A 29 10.56 8.50 0.23
N LEU A 30 9.75 7.44 0.19
CA LEU A 30 8.46 7.48 -0.49
C LEU A 30 7.56 8.63 -0.03
N ILE A 31 7.46 8.90 1.28
CA ILE A 31 6.64 10.03 1.79
C ILE A 31 7.10 11.35 1.18
N ARG A 32 8.41 11.61 1.18
CA ARG A 32 8.98 12.83 0.62
C ARG A 32 8.67 12.93 -0.88
N ASP A 33 8.86 11.84 -1.60
CA ASP A 33 8.72 11.81 -3.05
C ASP A 33 7.22 11.95 -3.46
N LEU A 34 6.28 11.39 -2.69
CA LEU A 34 4.83 11.60 -2.87
C LEU A 34 4.39 13.03 -2.54
N THR A 35 4.94 13.65 -1.51
CA THR A 35 4.66 15.07 -1.20
C THR A 35 5.10 15.95 -2.37
N ALA A 36 6.34 15.78 -2.86
CA ALA A 36 6.85 16.53 -4.01
C ALA A 36 6.03 16.28 -5.29
N LEU A 37 5.58 15.05 -5.52
CA LEU A 37 4.68 14.74 -6.63
C LEU A 37 3.33 15.48 -6.49
N SER A 38 2.75 15.51 -5.29
CA SER A 38 1.45 16.15 -5.06
C SER A 38 1.48 17.66 -5.30
N GLU A 39 2.57 18.33 -4.90
CA GLU A 39 2.79 19.76 -5.16
C GLU A 39 2.84 20.05 -6.67
N ARG A 40 3.53 19.18 -7.44
CA ARG A 40 3.63 19.29 -8.89
C ARG A 40 2.29 19.04 -9.61
N LEU A 41 1.48 18.09 -9.13
CA LEU A 41 0.26 17.65 -9.80
C LEU A 41 -0.97 18.51 -9.51
N ALA A 42 -1.12 19.00 -8.27
CA ALA A 42 -2.32 19.70 -7.83
C ALA A 42 -2.12 21.21 -7.64
N GLY A 43 -0.89 21.72 -7.63
CA GLY A 43 -0.59 23.15 -7.37
C GLY A 43 -0.92 23.64 -5.95
N TYR A 44 -1.69 22.87 -5.17
CA TYR A 44 -1.93 23.07 -3.73
C TYR A 44 -2.27 21.72 -3.07
N SER A 45 -1.49 21.33 -2.07
CA SER A 45 -1.63 20.10 -1.27
C SER A 45 -1.91 20.48 0.18
N GLY A 46 -3.18 20.64 0.56
CA GLY A 46 -3.56 20.89 1.94
C GLY A 46 -3.51 19.62 2.81
N ILE A 47 -3.05 19.73 4.05
CA ILE A 47 -3.15 18.69 5.08
C ILE A 47 -4.58 18.67 5.62
N SER A 48 -5.14 17.49 5.94
CA SER A 48 -6.46 17.38 6.54
C SER A 48 -6.56 18.16 7.86
N GLY A 49 -7.55 19.07 7.99
CA GLY A 49 -7.96 19.63 9.30
C GLY A 49 -7.85 21.14 9.49
N GLU A 50 -7.35 21.90 8.52
CA GLU A 50 -7.18 23.37 8.64
C GLU A 50 -8.08 24.20 7.71
N GLU A 51 -9.06 23.60 7.02
CA GLU A 51 -9.79 24.27 5.93
C GLU A 51 -11.28 24.50 6.19
N GLU A 52 -11.75 25.62 5.65
CA GLU A 52 -13.12 26.13 5.77
C GLU A 52 -14.13 25.36 4.87
N ARG A 53 -13.65 24.67 3.81
CA ARG A 53 -14.50 23.87 2.89
C ARG A 53 -13.78 22.61 2.40
N VAL A 54 -14.43 21.45 2.53
CA VAL A 54 -13.94 20.16 1.99
C VAL A 54 -14.43 20.01 0.54
N PRO A 55 -13.53 19.92 -0.45
CA PRO A 55 -13.95 19.73 -1.84
C PRO A 55 -14.59 18.33 -2.00
N HIS A 56 -15.73 18.30 -2.67
CA HIS A 56 -16.42 17.04 -2.97
C HIS A 56 -15.62 16.17 -3.96
N ARG A 57 -14.72 16.79 -4.74
CA ARG A 57 -13.78 16.12 -5.66
C ARG A 57 -12.39 16.12 -5.04
N LYS A 58 -12.04 15.00 -4.41
CA LYS A 58 -10.70 14.76 -3.84
C LYS A 58 -10.10 13.48 -4.40
N PHE A 59 -8.78 13.48 -4.51
CA PHE A 59 -7.96 12.33 -4.83
C PHE A 59 -7.14 11.97 -3.58
N THR A 60 -7.48 10.88 -2.91
CA THR A 60 -6.87 10.54 -1.62
C THR A 60 -5.80 9.47 -1.77
N LEU A 61 -4.60 9.77 -1.28
CA LEU A 61 -3.52 8.82 -1.08
C LEU A 61 -3.46 8.46 0.41
N SER A 62 -3.23 7.20 0.74
CA SER A 62 -3.01 6.80 2.14
C SER A 62 -1.86 5.82 2.25
N LEU A 63 -0.85 6.18 3.05
CA LEU A 63 0.33 5.36 3.31
C LEU A 63 0.28 4.75 4.71
N SER A 64 0.40 3.43 4.79
CA SER A 64 0.60 2.68 6.03
C SER A 64 1.89 1.88 5.97
N LEU A 65 2.68 1.90 7.04
CA LEU A 65 3.94 1.15 7.11
C LEU A 65 3.76 -0.27 7.67
N CYS A 66 2.51 -0.76 7.73
CA CYS A 66 2.15 -2.11 8.13
C CYS A 66 0.70 -2.44 7.71
N PRO A 67 0.30 -3.71 7.66
CA PRO A 67 -1.06 -4.08 7.25
C PRO A 67 -2.15 -3.75 8.27
N ASN A 68 -1.81 -3.33 9.51
CA ASN A 68 -2.83 -2.85 10.46
C ASN A 68 -3.56 -1.60 9.92
N GLY A 69 -2.94 -0.83 9.02
CA GLY A 69 -3.67 0.15 8.22
C GLY A 69 -4.27 1.32 8.99
N CYS A 70 -3.62 1.84 10.05
CA CYS A 70 -4.19 2.90 10.89
C CYS A 70 -4.54 4.21 10.14
N SER A 71 -3.90 4.46 8.99
CA SER A 71 -4.19 5.57 8.07
C SER A 71 -5.32 5.26 7.07
N GLN A 72 -5.98 4.12 7.21
CA GLN A 72 -7.10 3.66 6.40
C GLN A 72 -6.77 3.52 4.89
N PRO A 73 -5.68 2.83 4.50
CA PRO A 73 -5.29 2.68 3.09
C PRO A 73 -6.35 1.97 2.25
N GLN A 74 -7.15 1.08 2.85
CA GLN A 74 -8.15 0.28 2.14
C GLN A 74 -9.31 1.10 1.57
N ILE A 75 -9.51 2.34 2.01
CA ILE A 75 -10.63 3.21 1.59
C ILE A 75 -10.15 4.49 0.88
N ALA A 76 -8.88 4.56 0.54
CA ALA A 76 -8.30 5.64 -0.25
C ALA A 76 -8.36 5.33 -1.75
N ASP A 77 -8.42 6.37 -2.59
CA ASP A 77 -8.28 6.22 -4.04
C ASP A 77 -7.01 5.41 -4.39
N ILE A 78 -5.89 5.68 -3.70
CA ILE A 78 -4.72 4.80 -3.71
C ILE A 78 -4.24 4.56 -2.27
N GLY A 79 -4.36 3.32 -1.82
CA GLY A 79 -3.79 2.82 -0.57
C GLY A 79 -2.43 2.20 -0.80
N ILE A 80 -1.48 2.49 0.08
CA ILE A 80 -0.09 2.03 0.00
C ILE A 80 0.24 1.39 1.34
N ILE A 81 0.66 0.13 1.33
CA ILE A 81 1.01 -0.63 2.54
C ILE A 81 2.42 -1.17 2.40
N SER A 82 3.35 -0.78 3.27
CA SER A 82 4.70 -1.35 3.23
C SER A 82 4.68 -2.83 3.65
N ALA A 83 5.56 -3.60 3.02
CA ALA A 83 5.59 -5.05 3.14
C ALA A 83 7.04 -5.56 3.05
N VAL A 84 7.28 -6.69 3.71
CA VAL A 84 8.55 -7.41 3.70
C VAL A 84 8.29 -8.89 3.41
N VAL A 85 8.94 -9.40 2.36
CA VAL A 85 9.00 -10.83 2.09
C VAL A 85 9.95 -11.46 3.10
N VAL A 86 9.55 -12.59 3.68
CA VAL A 86 10.36 -13.31 4.67
C VAL A 86 10.93 -14.56 4.03
N ARG A 87 12.20 -14.84 4.31
CA ARG A 87 12.88 -16.08 3.92
C ARG A 87 13.37 -16.79 5.18
N ALA A 88 13.38 -18.12 5.15
CA ALA A 88 13.95 -18.93 6.22
C ALA A 88 15.37 -19.36 5.87
N ASP A 89 16.28 -19.25 6.83
CA ASP A 89 17.58 -19.90 6.84
C ASP A 89 17.43 -21.30 7.47
N PRO A 90 17.54 -22.39 6.69
CA PRO A 90 17.40 -23.74 7.20
C PRO A 90 18.43 -24.12 8.25
N ASP A 91 19.65 -23.57 8.18
CA ASP A 91 20.76 -23.97 9.04
C ASP A 91 20.66 -23.32 10.44
N ALA A 92 20.05 -22.13 10.52
CA ALA A 92 19.79 -21.44 11.77
C ALA A 92 18.43 -21.82 12.42
N CYS A 93 17.54 -22.49 11.68
CA CYS A 93 16.19 -22.78 12.14
C CYS A 93 16.17 -23.96 13.14
N THR A 94 15.55 -23.74 14.30
CA THR A 94 15.43 -24.78 15.34
C THR A 94 14.10 -25.54 15.31
N GLY A 95 13.19 -25.19 14.39
CA GLY A 95 11.85 -25.79 14.33
C GLY A 95 10.92 -25.43 15.51
N CYS A 96 11.26 -24.43 16.34
CA CYS A 96 10.54 -24.13 17.58
C CYS A 96 9.09 -23.63 17.42
N GLY A 97 8.65 -23.26 16.21
CA GLY A 97 7.27 -22.83 15.94
C GLY A 97 6.90 -21.42 16.44
N ALA A 98 7.83 -20.64 16.99
CA ALA A 98 7.55 -19.27 17.46
C ALA A 98 6.92 -18.36 16.37
N CYS A 99 7.33 -18.54 15.12
CA CYS A 99 6.79 -17.82 13.97
C CYS A 99 5.32 -18.16 13.69
N ILE A 100 4.87 -19.40 13.97
CA ILE A 100 3.47 -19.81 13.83
C ILE A 100 2.62 -19.04 14.83
N THR A 101 3.03 -19.03 16.10
CA THR A 101 2.33 -18.32 17.19
C THR A 101 2.25 -16.82 16.93
N ALA A 102 3.30 -16.23 16.36
CA ALA A 102 3.33 -14.81 16.02
C ALA A 102 2.44 -14.43 14.81
N CYS A 103 2.11 -15.39 13.94
CA CYS A 103 1.36 -15.11 12.71
C CYS A 103 -0.14 -14.98 12.97
N ARG A 104 -0.64 -13.74 13.02
CA ARG A 104 -2.08 -13.44 13.17
C ARG A 104 -2.95 -14.00 12.03
N GLU A 105 -2.37 -14.12 10.84
CA GLU A 105 -3.05 -14.63 9.64
C GLU A 105 -3.06 -16.16 9.54
N ARG A 106 -2.35 -16.84 10.46
CA ARG A 106 -2.16 -18.30 10.43
C ARG A 106 -1.61 -18.80 9.08
N ALA A 107 -0.74 -17.99 8.46
CA ALA A 107 -0.15 -18.23 7.15
C ALA A 107 1.13 -19.08 7.20
N ILE A 108 1.61 -19.42 8.41
CA ILE A 108 2.85 -20.16 8.60
C ILE A 108 2.53 -21.56 9.12
N SER A 109 3.12 -22.57 8.47
CA SER A 109 3.15 -23.97 8.90
C SER A 109 4.60 -24.46 8.92
N LEU A 110 4.86 -25.67 9.41
CA LEU A 110 6.17 -26.31 9.30
C LEU A 110 6.11 -27.45 8.28
N ASP A 111 7.15 -27.59 7.45
CA ASP A 111 7.33 -28.74 6.58
C ASP A 111 7.81 -29.99 7.36
N GLU A 112 8.05 -31.10 6.64
CA GLU A 112 8.54 -32.35 7.22
C GLU A 112 9.91 -32.23 7.90
N ARG A 113 10.67 -31.17 7.61
CA ARG A 113 11.97 -30.85 8.21
C ARG A 113 11.85 -29.79 9.31
N PHE A 114 10.63 -29.49 9.75
CA PHE A 114 10.31 -28.44 10.71
C PHE A 114 10.69 -27.02 10.27
N LEU A 115 10.81 -26.79 8.95
CA LEU A 115 11.11 -25.46 8.41
C LEU A 115 9.81 -24.67 8.14
N PRO A 116 9.78 -23.35 8.43
CA PRO A 116 8.61 -22.52 8.17
C PRO A 116 8.24 -22.45 6.68
N VAL A 117 7.01 -22.80 6.35
CA VAL A 117 6.38 -22.62 5.03
C VAL A 117 5.31 -21.54 5.15
N ILE A 118 5.40 -20.54 4.28
CA ILE A 118 4.51 -19.38 4.25
C ILE A 118 3.57 -19.49 3.06
N ASP A 119 2.25 -19.42 3.30
CA ASP A 119 1.24 -19.47 2.24
C ASP A 119 0.65 -18.10 1.87
N GLY A 120 -0.31 -18.12 0.93
CA GLY A 120 -0.93 -16.92 0.37
C GLY A 120 -1.75 -16.06 1.33
N ARG A 121 -2.00 -16.49 2.57
CA ARG A 121 -2.63 -15.65 3.61
C ARG A 121 -1.67 -14.62 4.19
N CYS A 122 -0.37 -14.75 3.92
CA CYS A 122 0.64 -13.88 4.49
C CYS A 122 0.47 -12.43 4.01
N LEU A 123 0.30 -11.51 4.96
CA LEU A 123 0.22 -10.06 4.69
C LEU A 123 1.59 -9.37 4.63
N GLN A 124 2.70 -10.12 4.70
CA GLN A 124 4.06 -9.61 4.62
C GLN A 124 4.39 -8.56 5.72
N CYS A 125 3.87 -8.76 6.93
CA CYS A 125 4.00 -7.81 8.07
C CYS A 125 5.33 -7.87 8.83
N GLY A 126 6.10 -8.95 8.67
CA GLY A 126 7.35 -9.18 9.39
C GLY A 126 7.22 -9.52 10.88
N ASP A 127 6.02 -9.77 11.42
CA ASP A 127 5.84 -10.14 12.83
C ASP A 127 6.65 -11.40 13.20
N CYS A 128 6.75 -12.36 12.28
CA CYS A 128 7.52 -13.59 12.44
C CYS A 128 9.04 -13.35 12.49
N LEU A 129 9.58 -12.33 11.81
CA LEU A 129 11.00 -11.95 11.90
C LEU A 129 11.36 -11.58 13.34
N ARG A 130 10.55 -10.72 13.96
CA ARG A 130 10.75 -10.24 15.33
C ARG A 130 10.58 -11.34 16.38
N ALA A 131 9.71 -12.31 16.09
CA ALA A 131 9.41 -13.39 17.02
C ALA A 131 10.40 -14.56 16.97
N CYS A 132 11.28 -14.63 15.97
CA CYS A 132 12.19 -15.75 15.78
C CYS A 132 13.36 -15.68 16.78
N PRO A 133 13.45 -16.56 17.79
CA PRO A 133 14.49 -16.47 18.82
C PRO A 133 15.89 -16.81 18.29
N SER A 134 15.97 -17.62 17.23
CA SER A 134 17.25 -17.99 16.59
C SER A 134 17.64 -17.07 15.43
N ASN A 135 16.85 -16.03 15.12
CA ASN A 135 17.04 -15.16 13.95
C ASN A 135 17.11 -15.91 12.61
N ALA A 136 16.50 -17.10 12.52
CA ALA A 136 16.47 -17.90 11.30
C ALA A 136 15.51 -17.36 10.22
N LEU A 137 14.63 -16.41 10.57
CA LEU A 137 13.80 -15.72 9.59
C LEU A 137 14.46 -14.40 9.22
N LEU A 138 14.79 -14.24 7.94
CA LEU A 138 15.52 -13.12 7.38
C LEU A 138 14.61 -12.26 6.49
N PRO A 139 14.77 -10.93 6.51
CA PRO A 139 14.09 -10.06 5.55
C PRO A 139 14.64 -10.31 4.14
N GLY A 140 13.75 -10.64 3.20
CA GLY A 140 14.02 -10.68 1.77
C GLY A 140 13.69 -9.33 1.13
N SER A 141 13.01 -9.36 -0.02
CA SER A 141 12.58 -8.14 -0.72
C SER A 141 11.61 -7.31 0.13
N THR A 142 11.82 -6.00 0.15
CA THR A 142 10.91 -5.02 0.75
C THR A 142 10.29 -4.15 -0.33
N GLY A 143 9.12 -3.61 -0.05
CA GLY A 143 8.43 -2.72 -0.98
C GLY A 143 7.04 -2.39 -0.49
N PHE A 144 6.13 -2.14 -1.43
CA PHE A 144 4.78 -1.69 -1.13
C PHE A 144 3.74 -2.52 -1.87
N ARG A 145 2.67 -2.89 -1.15
CA ARG A 145 1.42 -3.41 -1.70
C ARG A 145 0.51 -2.22 -1.99
N ILE A 146 -0.21 -2.27 -3.11
CA ILE A 146 -1.02 -1.16 -3.61
C ILE A 146 -2.48 -1.55 -3.71
N LEU A 147 -3.36 -0.74 -3.13
CA LEU A 147 -4.81 -0.85 -3.22
C LEU A 147 -5.35 0.29 -4.08
N LEU A 148 -6.14 -0.01 -5.11
CA LEU A 148 -6.71 0.99 -6.02
C LEU A 148 -8.22 1.12 -5.88
N GLY A 149 -8.69 2.37 -5.87
CA GLY A 149 -10.10 2.71 -6.01
C GLY A 149 -10.94 2.58 -4.74
N GLY A 150 -10.32 2.54 -3.57
CA GLY A 150 -11.06 2.61 -2.31
C GLY A 150 -11.76 3.95 -2.17
N LYS A 151 -12.96 3.95 -1.57
CA LYS A 151 -13.67 5.19 -1.25
C LYS A 151 -14.74 4.98 -0.20
N LEU A 152 -14.94 6.01 0.61
CA LEU A 152 -16.18 6.23 1.35
C LEU A 152 -17.06 7.24 0.60
N GLY A 153 -18.32 7.36 1.04
CA GLY A 153 -19.33 8.24 0.45
C GLY A 153 -20.61 7.48 0.15
N ARG A 154 -21.42 7.99 -0.80
CA ARG A 154 -22.74 7.41 -1.14
C ARG A 154 -22.68 5.94 -1.58
N HIS A 155 -21.58 5.52 -2.19
CA HIS A 155 -21.34 4.13 -2.60
C HIS A 155 -19.94 3.71 -2.12
N PRO A 156 -19.80 3.22 -0.88
CA PRO A 156 -18.51 2.84 -0.32
C PRO A 156 -17.99 1.55 -0.97
N GLN A 157 -16.67 1.44 -1.11
CA GLN A 157 -16.00 0.22 -1.54
C GLN A 157 -14.55 0.19 -1.04
N LEU A 158 -14.02 -1.02 -0.87
CA LEU A 158 -12.62 -1.24 -0.58
C LEU A 158 -11.79 -1.14 -1.86
N GLY A 159 -10.54 -0.71 -1.71
CA GLY A 159 -9.56 -0.72 -2.77
C GLY A 159 -9.23 -2.15 -3.20
N LYS A 160 -9.02 -2.33 -4.49
CA LYS A 160 -8.62 -3.60 -5.10
C LYS A 160 -7.11 -3.69 -5.12
N GLU A 161 -6.56 -4.75 -4.56
CA GLU A 161 -5.13 -4.93 -4.47
C GLU A 161 -4.53 -5.27 -5.84
N LEU A 162 -3.47 -4.54 -6.22
CA LEU A 162 -2.64 -4.89 -7.37
C LEU A 162 -1.73 -6.07 -7.01
N PRO A 163 -1.57 -7.06 -7.90
CA PRO A 163 -0.66 -8.16 -7.67
C PRO A 163 0.79 -7.67 -7.68
N GLY A 164 1.59 -8.14 -6.73
CA GLY A 164 3.02 -7.89 -6.67
C GLY A 164 3.45 -6.94 -5.56
N LEU A 165 4.76 -6.69 -5.52
CA LEU A 165 5.42 -5.81 -4.57
C LEU A 165 6.16 -4.72 -5.36
N PHE A 166 5.87 -3.46 -5.05
CA PHE A 166 6.30 -2.31 -5.84
C PHE A 166 7.44 -1.56 -5.14
N SER A 167 8.44 -1.07 -5.89
CA SER A 167 9.48 -0.18 -5.36
C SER A 167 8.91 1.22 -5.09
N GLU A 168 9.66 2.08 -4.39
CA GLU A 168 9.23 3.47 -4.16
C GLU A 168 8.99 4.21 -5.50
N GLU A 169 9.87 3.99 -6.48
CA GLU A 169 9.75 4.57 -7.82
C GLU A 169 8.49 4.08 -8.55
N ASP A 170 8.17 2.78 -8.44
CA ASP A 170 6.96 2.20 -9.02
C ASP A 170 5.71 2.80 -8.40
N VAL A 171 5.70 3.04 -7.08
CA VAL A 171 4.57 3.69 -6.39
C VAL A 171 4.36 5.12 -6.87
N VAL A 172 5.43 5.90 -7.02
CA VAL A 172 5.35 7.28 -7.53
C VAL A 172 4.74 7.30 -8.94
N GLU A 173 5.17 6.40 -9.81
CA GLU A 173 4.63 6.26 -11.16
C GLU A 173 3.14 5.85 -11.15
N ILE A 174 2.76 4.86 -10.34
CA ILE A 174 1.37 4.43 -10.18
C ILE A 174 0.49 5.59 -9.71
N VAL A 175 0.95 6.38 -8.74
CA VAL A 175 0.22 7.56 -8.25
C VAL A 175 0.06 8.60 -9.35
N SER A 176 1.13 8.89 -10.10
CA SER A 176 1.10 9.83 -11.24
C SER A 176 0.07 9.41 -12.29
N ARG A 177 0.08 8.13 -12.69
CA ARG A 177 -0.90 7.56 -13.65
C ARG A 177 -2.32 7.60 -13.11
N GLY A 178 -2.50 7.27 -11.84
CA GLY A 178 -3.81 7.25 -11.19
C GLY A 178 -4.43 8.64 -11.11
N TYR A 179 -3.61 9.65 -10.78
CA TYR A 179 -4.05 11.04 -10.79
C TYR A 179 -4.36 11.52 -12.20
N SER A 180 -3.49 11.22 -13.18
CA SER A 180 -3.71 11.57 -14.59
C SER A 180 -5.05 11.03 -15.09
N LEU A 181 -5.32 9.74 -14.85
CA LEU A 181 -6.59 9.12 -15.17
C LEU A 181 -7.77 9.82 -14.47
N PHE A 182 -7.67 10.11 -13.16
CA PHE A 182 -8.71 10.81 -12.42
C PHE A 182 -8.97 12.23 -12.96
N SER A 183 -7.92 12.92 -13.40
CA SER A 183 -7.98 14.31 -13.89
C SER A 183 -8.75 14.45 -15.20
N GLU A 184 -8.76 13.41 -16.05
CA GLU A 184 -9.52 13.35 -17.30
C GLU A 184 -11.04 13.50 -17.07
N TYR A 185 -11.54 13.20 -15.87
CA TYR A 185 -12.97 13.20 -15.55
C TYR A 185 -13.37 14.42 -14.72
N GLN A 186 -14.16 15.31 -15.30
CA GLN A 186 -14.59 16.58 -14.68
C GLN A 186 -15.90 16.48 -13.87
N ARG A 187 -16.35 15.29 -13.47
CA ARG A 187 -17.61 15.06 -12.73
C ARG A 187 -17.35 14.69 -11.27
N TRP A 188 -18.39 14.68 -10.44
CA TRP A 188 -18.41 14.26 -9.02
C TRP A 188 -18.15 12.75 -8.85
N ILE A 189 -17.04 12.24 -9.37
CA ILE A 189 -16.64 10.82 -9.33
C ILE A 189 -15.29 10.67 -8.63
N ARG A 190 -15.06 9.51 -8.01
CA ARG A 190 -13.76 9.13 -7.39
C ARG A 190 -12.99 8.19 -8.31
N LEU A 191 -11.71 7.94 -8.04
CA LEU A 191 -10.90 7.03 -8.87
C LEU A 191 -11.55 5.64 -8.94
N GLY A 192 -12.10 5.17 -7.82
CA GLY A 192 -12.83 3.90 -7.77
C GLY A 192 -14.02 3.81 -8.74
N ASP A 193 -14.72 4.92 -8.97
CA ASP A 193 -15.82 4.97 -9.94
C ASP A 193 -15.29 4.91 -11.39
N VAL A 194 -14.14 5.55 -11.65
CA VAL A 194 -13.46 5.48 -12.96
C VAL A 194 -13.01 4.06 -13.26
N ILE A 195 -12.37 3.41 -12.29
CA ILE A 195 -11.90 2.02 -12.41
C ILE A 195 -13.08 1.07 -12.69
N ASN A 196 -14.17 1.19 -11.94
CA ASN A 196 -15.33 0.33 -12.13
C ASN A 196 -15.97 0.49 -13.52
N ARG A 197 -15.96 1.70 -14.10
CA ARG A 197 -16.54 1.95 -15.44
C ARG A 197 -15.74 1.33 -16.57
N GLN A 198 -14.42 1.33 -16.46
CA GLN A 198 -13.56 0.77 -17.51
C GLN A 198 -13.32 -0.74 -17.33
N GLY A 199 -13.66 -1.31 -16.17
CA GLY A 199 -13.44 -2.72 -15.84
C GLY A 199 -12.10 -2.97 -15.16
N LEU A 200 -11.81 -4.21 -14.74
CA LEU A 200 -10.54 -4.54 -14.06
C LEU A 200 -9.47 -5.10 -14.98
N ALA A 201 -9.86 -5.55 -16.17
CA ALA A 201 -8.98 -6.25 -17.10
C ALA A 201 -7.83 -5.38 -17.63
N TRP A 202 -8.02 -4.06 -17.72
CA TRP A 202 -7.00 -3.12 -18.23
C TRP A 202 -6.09 -2.54 -17.13
N LEU A 203 -6.41 -2.74 -15.85
CA LEU A 203 -5.59 -2.23 -14.73
C LEU A 203 -4.12 -2.72 -14.84
N PRO A 204 -3.87 -4.01 -15.15
CA PRO A 204 -2.55 -4.49 -15.52
C PRO A 204 -1.83 -3.64 -16.58
N GLU A 205 -2.43 -3.42 -17.73
CA GLU A 205 -1.79 -2.74 -18.86
C GLU A 205 -1.44 -1.28 -18.58
N ARG A 206 -2.19 -0.61 -17.69
CA ARG A 206 -1.97 0.82 -17.36
C ARG A 206 -1.17 1.02 -16.07
N PHE A 207 -1.22 0.11 -15.11
CA PHE A 207 -0.57 0.28 -13.79
C PHE A 207 0.48 -0.78 -13.46
N LEU A 208 0.42 -1.98 -14.02
CA LEU A 208 1.54 -2.91 -13.88
C LEU A 208 2.64 -2.45 -14.82
N ILE A 209 3.72 -1.98 -14.20
CA ILE A 209 4.95 -1.69 -14.90
C ILE A 209 5.51 -3.05 -15.29
N ASP A 210 5.67 -3.28 -16.60
CA ASP A 210 6.18 -4.53 -17.15
C ASP A 210 7.61 -4.75 -16.60
N LYS A 211 7.70 -5.53 -15.53
CA LYS A 211 8.95 -5.97 -14.93
C LYS A 211 8.84 -7.47 -14.82
N GLY A 212 9.60 -8.16 -15.67
CA GLY A 212 9.59 -9.61 -15.79
C GLY A 212 9.51 -10.31 -14.44
N ARG A 213 8.62 -11.29 -14.37
CA ARG A 213 8.45 -12.24 -13.26
C ARG A 213 9.78 -12.49 -12.55
N GLN A 214 9.98 -11.91 -11.38
CA GLN A 214 10.96 -12.45 -10.44
C GLN A 214 10.20 -13.38 -9.52
N THR A 215 10.24 -14.65 -9.93
CA THR A 215 9.96 -15.86 -9.16
C THR A 215 10.73 -15.90 -7.85
#